data_AF-A0A956M7M8-F1
#
_entry.id   AF-A0A956M7M8-F1
#
_cell.length_a   1.000
_cell.length_b   1.000
_cell.length_c   1.000
_cell.angle_alpha   90.00
_cell.angle_beta   90.00
_cell.angle_gamma   90.00
#
_symmetry.space_group_name_H-M   'P 1'
#
loop_
_entity.id
_entity.type
_entity.pdbx_description
1 polymer ?
#
loop_
_entity_poly.entity_id
_entity_poly.type
_entity_poly.pdbx_seq_one_letter_code
_entity_poly.pdbx_strand_id
1 'polypeptide(L)'
;MTRTNRLLKNTTIHVLLLFNAFMLSCGPDNNKVATFDSFFHELSDRGQFNGNVLIAAGNQIIFHKAFGYADLKKKKKERENLKKYLENGG
;
A
#
# COMPACT_ATOMS: atom_id res chain seq x y z
N MET A 1 -48.34 17.93 2.63
CA MET A 1 -47.43 16.85 2.15
C MET A 1 -45.99 17.13 2.58
N THR A 2 -45.68 17.10 3.89
CA THR A 2 -44.38 17.57 4.44
C THR A 2 -43.80 16.71 5.58
N ARG A 3 -44.60 15.85 6.24
CA ARG A 3 -44.13 14.97 7.34
C ARG A 3 -43.31 13.76 6.85
N THR A 4 -43.67 13.17 5.71
CA THR A 4 -42.99 11.98 5.14
C THR A 4 -41.56 12.27 4.71
N ASN A 5 -41.29 13.45 4.15
CA ASN A 5 -39.94 13.89 3.75
C ASN A 5 -38.97 14.06 4.93
N ARG A 6 -39.49 14.38 6.12
CA ARG A 6 -38.68 14.56 7.33
C ARG A 6 -38.25 13.21 7.92
N LEU A 7 -39.13 12.21 7.85
CA LEU A 7 -38.83 10.83 8.26
C LEU A 7 -37.87 10.14 7.27
N LEU A 8 -38.10 10.33 5.95
CA LEU A 8 -37.23 9.78 4.92
C LEU A 8 -35.77 10.26 5.09
N LYS A 9 -35.56 11.57 5.31
CA LYS A 9 -34.23 12.16 5.52
C LYS A 9 -33.49 11.57 6.72
N ASN A 10 -34.15 11.38 7.86
CA ASN A 10 -33.51 10.80 9.05
C ASN A 10 -33.09 9.35 8.82
N THR A 11 -33.94 8.56 8.16
CA THR A 11 -33.58 7.19 7.78
C THR A 11 -32.41 7.16 6.80
N THR A 12 -32.35 8.10 5.83
CA THR A 12 -31.22 8.20 4.89
C THR A 12 -29.90 8.51 5.62
N ILE A 13 -29.93 9.39 6.63
CA ILE A 13 -28.74 9.73 7.42
C ILE A 13 -28.19 8.50 8.15
N HIS A 14 -29.07 7.69 8.76
CA HIS A 14 -28.64 6.47 9.44
C HIS A 14 -28.05 5.43 8.48
N VAL A 15 -28.62 5.27 7.29
CA VAL A 15 -28.08 4.38 6.25
C VAL A 15 -26.70 4.83 5.78
N LEU A 16 -26.50 6.14 5.57
CA LEU A 16 -25.19 6.70 5.20
C LEU A 16 -24.14 6.55 6.31
N LEU A 17 -24.53 6.69 7.57
CA LEU A 17 -23.65 6.48 8.72
C LEU A 17 -23.23 5.00 8.84
N LEU A 18 -24.16 4.07 8.65
CA LEU A 18 -23.87 2.63 8.65
C LEU A 18 -22.96 2.22 7.48
N PHE A 19 -23.17 2.79 6.29
CA PHE A 19 -22.33 2.52 5.12
C PHE A 19 -20.88 2.99 5.30
N ASN A 20 -20.67 4.17 5.90
CA ASN A 20 -19.32 4.67 6.22
C ASN A 20 -18.64 3.82 7.30
N ALA A 21 -19.37 3.32 8.29
CA ALA A 21 -18.82 2.43 9.32
C ALA A 21 -18.39 1.07 8.73
N PHE A 22 -19.14 0.54 7.76
CA PHE A 22 -18.82 -0.73 7.10
C PHE A 22 -17.52 -0.68 6.29
N MET A 23 -17.25 0.44 5.61
CA MET A 23 -16.03 0.61 4.81
C MET A 23 -14.76 0.71 5.66
N LEU A 24 -14.88 1.00 6.97
CA LEU A 24 -13.72 1.10 7.87
C LEU A 24 -13.16 -0.27 8.32
N SER A 25 -13.83 -1.38 7.98
CA SER A 25 -13.46 -2.74 8.42
C SER A 25 -12.39 -3.42 7.56
N CYS A 26 -12.01 -2.86 6.41
CA CYS A 26 -11.05 -3.48 5.49
C CYS A 26 -9.83 -2.55 5.30
N GLY A 27 -8.86 -2.67 6.21
CA GLY A 27 -7.57 -1.99 6.12
C GLY A 27 -6.47 -2.93 5.59
N PRO A 28 -5.37 -2.41 5.02
CA PRO A 28 -4.23 -3.22 4.60
C PRO A 28 -3.65 -4.02 5.77
N ASP A 29 -3.23 -5.26 5.50
CA ASP A 29 -2.54 -6.14 6.47
C ASP A 29 -1.10 -5.63 6.71
N ASN A 30 -1.00 -4.60 7.55
CA ASN A 30 0.25 -3.88 7.85
C ASN A 30 1.35 -4.80 8.42
N ASN A 31 0.98 -5.94 8.99
CA ASN A 31 1.92 -6.85 9.64
C ASN A 31 2.82 -7.57 8.61
N LYS A 32 2.25 -7.95 7.46
CA LYS A 32 3.01 -8.58 6.37
C LYS A 32 4.00 -7.61 5.72
N VAL A 33 3.57 -6.36 5.51
CA VAL A 33 4.41 -5.29 4.95
C VAL A 33 5.64 -5.04 5.82
N ALA A 34 5.45 -4.92 7.14
CA ALA A 34 6.55 -4.73 8.08
C ALA A 34 7.51 -5.93 8.11
N THR A 35 6.98 -7.15 7.98
CA THR A 35 7.78 -8.38 7.91
C THR A 35 8.66 -8.41 6.65
N PHE A 36 8.08 -8.13 5.48
CA PHE A 36 8.85 -8.03 4.23
C PHE A 36 9.91 -6.94 4.31
N ASP A 37 9.57 -5.78 4.86
CA ASP A 37 10.53 -4.69 4.97
C ASP A 37 11.74 -5.09 5.83
N SER A 38 11.47 -5.66 7.00
CA SER A 38 12.52 -6.06 7.94
C SER A 38 13.42 -7.15 7.36
N PHE A 39 12.83 -8.14 6.70
CA PHE A 39 13.55 -9.25 6.08
C PHE A 39 14.51 -8.78 4.97
N PHE A 40 14.00 -8.01 4.00
CA PHE A 40 14.85 -7.53 2.90
C PHE A 40 15.84 -6.45 3.34
N HIS A 41 15.51 -5.68 4.38
CA HIS A 41 16.45 -4.75 4.98
C HIS A 41 17.64 -5.47 5.60
N GLU A 42 17.39 -6.51 6.41
CA GLU A 42 18.44 -7.30 7.03
C GLU A 42 19.34 -8.00 6.00
N LEU A 43 18.75 -8.57 4.94
CA LEU A 43 19.53 -9.15 3.85
C LEU A 43 20.37 -8.09 3.12
N SER A 44 19.82 -6.88 2.93
CA SER A 44 20.54 -5.79 2.29
C SER A 44 21.71 -5.29 3.13
N ASP A 45 21.51 -5.15 4.44
CA ASP A 45 22.53 -4.68 5.37
C ASP A 45 23.69 -5.67 5.50
N ARG A 46 23.38 -6.98 5.41
CA ARG A 46 24.38 -8.05 5.36
C ARG A 46 25.07 -8.17 4.00
N GLY A 47 24.71 -7.36 3.01
CA GLY A 47 25.23 -7.43 1.64
C GLY A 47 24.77 -8.69 0.88
N GLN A 48 23.78 -9.41 1.40
CA GLN A 48 23.23 -10.63 0.81
C GLN A 48 22.13 -10.34 -0.21
N PHE A 49 21.61 -9.11 -0.24
CA PHE A 49 20.60 -8.66 -1.19
C PHE A 49 20.85 -7.23 -1.67
N ASN A 50 20.66 -6.99 -2.97
CA ASN A 50 20.76 -5.68 -3.60
C ASN A 50 19.80 -5.66 -4.79
N GLY A 51 18.77 -4.81 -4.77
CA GLY A 51 17.80 -4.72 -5.86
C GLY A 51 16.38 -4.34 -5.41
N ASN A 52 15.43 -4.55 -6.31
CA ASN A 52 14.04 -4.12 -6.16
C ASN A 52 13.14 -5.32 -5.88
N VAL A 53 12.22 -5.14 -4.92
CA VAL A 53 11.23 -6.14 -4.56
C VAL A 53 9.85 -5.61 -4.92
N LEU A 54 9.03 -6.43 -5.57
CA LEU A 54 7.62 -6.19 -5.83
C LEU A 54 6.85 -7.47 -5.51
N ILE A 55 5.90 -7.38 -4.57
CA ILE A 55 5.07 -8.49 -4.11
C ILE A 55 3.61 -8.09 -4.31
N ALA A 56 2.87 -8.94 -5.01
CA ALA A 56 1.44 -8.82 -5.22
C ALA A 56 0.72 -10.00 -4.57
N ALA A 57 -0.47 -9.73 -4.02
CA ALA A 57 -1.40 -10.74 -3.55
C ALA A 57 -2.75 -10.52 -4.22
N GLY A 58 -3.23 -11.55 -4.92
CA GLY A 58 -4.34 -11.37 -5.86
C GLY A 58 -3.95 -10.37 -6.95
N ASN A 59 -4.80 -9.36 -7.18
CA ASN A 59 -4.61 -8.33 -8.20
C ASN A 59 -4.10 -6.99 -7.62
N GLN A 60 -3.52 -7.01 -6.41
CA GLN A 60 -3.04 -5.83 -5.71
C GLN A 60 -1.56 -5.97 -5.35
N ILE A 61 -0.76 -4.94 -5.65
CA ILE A 61 0.61 -4.83 -5.15
C ILE A 61 0.53 -4.50 -3.65
N ILE A 62 1.06 -5.39 -2.82
CA ILE A 62 1.00 -5.26 -1.34
C ILE A 62 2.34 -4.81 -0.75
N PHE A 63 3.44 -4.95 -1.47
CA PHE A 63 4.76 -4.48 -1.05
C PHE A 63 5.62 -4.16 -2.27
N HIS A 64 6.24 -3.00 -2.27
CA HIS A 64 7.26 -2.67 -3.25
C HIS A 64 8.30 -1.73 -2.63
N LYS A 65 9.57 -2.11 -2.70
CA LYS A 65 10.69 -1.30 -2.19
C LYS A 65 12.02 -1.65 -2.89
N ALA A 66 12.89 -0.65 -2.99
CA ALA A 66 14.27 -0.81 -3.44
C ALA A 66 15.21 -0.95 -2.24
N PHE A 67 16.15 -1.88 -2.32
CA PHE A 67 17.15 -2.17 -1.29
C PHE A 67 18.57 -2.07 -1.87
N GLY A 68 19.49 -1.52 -1.09
CA GLY A 68 20.88 -1.32 -1.48
C GLY A 68 21.11 -0.19 -2.50
N TYR A 69 22.00 -0.42 -3.47
CA TYR A 69 22.59 0.55 -4.38
C TYR A 69 22.54 0.07 -5.84
N ALA A 70 22.12 0.96 -6.74
CA ALA A 70 22.13 0.76 -8.20
C ALA A 70 23.55 0.68 -8.78
N ASP A 71 24.52 1.29 -8.09
CA ASP A 71 25.94 1.15 -8.40
C ASP A 71 26.67 0.87 -7.10
N LEU A 72 27.08 -0.39 -6.89
CA LEU A 72 27.79 -0.84 -5.70
C LEU A 72 29.14 -0.14 -5.52
N LYS A 73 29.83 0.19 -6.62
CA LYS A 73 31.14 0.86 -6.58
C LYS A 73 30.99 2.35 -6.24
N LYS A 74 29.93 2.98 -6.71
CA LYS A 74 29.64 4.40 -6.46
C LYS A 74 28.67 4.65 -5.29
N LYS A 75 28.18 3.59 -4.65
CA LYS A 75 27.11 3.61 -3.62
C LYS A 75 25.93 4.50 -4.03
N LYS A 76 25.53 4.49 -5.31
CA LYS A 76 24.38 5.27 -5.78
C LYS A 76 23.09 4.55 -5.35
N LYS A 77 22.23 5.17 -4.53
CA LYS A 77 20.95 4.56 -4.11
C LYS A 77 20.01 4.34 -5.30
N GLU A 78 19.26 3.24 -5.25
CA GLU A 78 18.43 2.75 -6.35
C GLU A 78 17.03 3.41 -6.49
N ARG A 79 16.82 4.58 -5.85
CA ARG A 79 15.48 5.15 -5.69
C ARG A 79 14.86 5.80 -6.94
N GLU A 80 15.64 6.08 -7.99
CA GLU A 80 15.14 6.84 -9.16
C GLU A 80 14.41 5.99 -10.21
N ASN A 81 14.79 4.74 -10.42
CA ASN A 81 14.30 3.97 -11.58
C ASN A 81 12.91 3.35 -11.35
N LEU A 82 12.63 2.96 -10.11
CA LEU A 82 11.46 2.15 -9.80
C LEU A 82 10.13 2.93 -9.86
N LYS A 83 10.18 4.24 -9.54
CA LYS A 83 9.03 5.14 -9.68
C LYS A 83 8.63 5.32 -11.15
N LYS A 84 9.63 5.40 -12.04
CA LYS A 84 9.44 5.56 -13.48
C LYS A 84 8.78 4.34 -14.13
N TYR A 85 9.10 3.13 -13.70
CA TYR A 85 8.47 1.91 -14.23
C TYR A 85 6.99 1.79 -13.83
N LEU A 86 6.65 2.21 -12.61
CA LEU A 86 5.27 2.14 -12.11
C LEU A 86 4.38 3.24 -12.69
N GLU A 87 4.94 4.40 -13.01
CA GLU A 87 4.20 5.52 -13.61
C GLU A 87 3.95 5.32 -15.11
N ASN A 88 4.79 4.56 -15.82
CA ASN A 88 4.70 4.42 -17.28
C ASN A 88 3.99 3.14 -17.75
N GLY A 89 3.58 2.25 -16.84
CA GLY A 89 2.99 0.96 -17.20
C GLY A 89 4.02 0.02 -17.84
N GLY A 90 4.39 -1.04 -17.12
CA GLY A 90 5.32 -2.06 -17.61
C GLY A 90 4.85 -2.72 -18.90
#